data_AF-A0A268TEV9-F1
#
_entry.id   AF-A0A268TEV9-F1
#
_cell.length_a   1.000
_cell.length_b   1.000
_cell.length_c   1.000
_cell.angle_alpha   90.00
_cell.angle_beta   90.00
_cell.angle_gamma   90.00
#
_symmetry.space_group_name_H-M   'P 1'
#
loop_
_entity.id
_entity.type
_entity.pdbx_description
1 polymer ?
#
loop_
_entity_poly.entity_id
_entity_poly.type
_entity_poly.pdbx_seq_one_letter_code
_entity_poly.pdbx_strand_id
1 'polypeptide(L)'
;MATQKQGVKYLATQKPEAMYHSLESGNNQVQAKKIDDTKILLELQNGSFNPQEAWFVRDEEHQEYVMIPEALLKNIVQTIRKAHEDKLRVELERDIATHTPIDFEDVMAVATKKLESFRKSDGSLPRIDTYSFVEQLKKDYPNLFFDIDDYFRKQKSFN
;
A
#
# COMPACT_ATOMS: atom_id res chain seq x y z
N MET A 1 -29.47 -34.75 23.49
CA MET A 1 -28.32 -33.91 23.90
C MET A 1 -27.07 -34.39 23.16
N ALA A 2 -26.18 -33.45 22.84
CA ALA A 2 -24.83 -33.60 22.26
C ALA A 2 -24.68 -33.68 20.71
N THR A 3 -24.90 -32.51 20.09
CA THR A 3 -24.07 -31.83 19.06
C THR A 3 -22.96 -32.60 18.32
N GLN A 4 -23.13 -32.68 17.01
CA GLN A 4 -22.06 -32.85 16.00
C GLN A 4 -21.13 -31.62 16.01
N LYS A 5 -19.82 -31.86 16.14
CA LYS A 5 -18.77 -30.90 15.81
C LYS A 5 -18.32 -31.14 14.36
N GLN A 6 -18.87 -30.37 13.42
CA GLN A 6 -18.21 -30.17 12.13
C GLN A 6 -17.31 -28.94 12.24
N GLY A 7 -16.03 -29.20 12.50
CA GLY A 7 -14.98 -28.19 12.48
C GLY A 7 -14.67 -27.81 11.03
N VAL A 8 -14.87 -26.53 10.76
CA VAL A 8 -14.54 -25.78 9.54
C VAL A 8 -13.14 -26.16 9.02
N LYS A 9 -13.09 -26.87 7.88
CA LYS A 9 -11.89 -26.98 7.04
C LYS A 9 -12.02 -25.97 5.90
N TYR A 10 -11.64 -24.73 6.16
CA TYR A 10 -11.31 -23.78 5.09
C TYR A 10 -9.98 -23.15 5.45
N LEU A 11 -8.92 -23.61 4.78
CA LEU A 11 -7.65 -22.91 4.58
C LEU A 11 -6.93 -23.70 3.48
N ALA A 12 -7.52 -23.71 2.29
CA ALA A 12 -6.73 -23.99 1.10
C ALA A 12 -5.95 -22.71 0.81
N THR A 13 -4.63 -22.76 1.03
CA THR A 13 -3.66 -21.86 0.43
C THR A 13 -3.91 -21.78 -1.07
N GLN A 14 -4.64 -20.75 -1.51
CA GLN A 14 -4.94 -20.51 -2.92
C GLN A 14 -4.26 -19.23 -3.40
N LYS A 15 -3.76 -19.30 -4.63
CA LYS A 15 -2.85 -18.33 -5.23
C LYS A 15 -3.58 -16.99 -5.45
N PRO A 16 -3.01 -15.86 -4.99
CA PRO A 16 -3.61 -14.52 -5.13
C PRO A 16 -4.04 -14.18 -6.56
N GLU A 17 -3.32 -14.71 -7.55
CA GLU A 17 -3.49 -14.46 -9.00
C GLU A 17 -4.92 -14.73 -9.50
N ALA A 18 -5.56 -15.81 -9.06
CA ALA A 18 -6.92 -16.14 -9.50
C ALA A 18 -7.97 -15.14 -8.99
N MET A 19 -7.76 -14.62 -7.77
CA MET A 19 -8.65 -13.61 -7.18
C MET A 19 -8.50 -12.28 -7.92
N TYR A 20 -7.28 -11.86 -8.28
CA TYR A 20 -7.06 -10.64 -9.06
C TYR A 20 -7.63 -10.75 -10.48
N HIS A 21 -7.46 -11.89 -11.14
CA HIS A 21 -8.02 -12.12 -12.47
C HIS A 21 -9.56 -11.95 -12.50
N SER A 22 -10.25 -12.31 -11.42
CA SER A 22 -11.71 -12.11 -11.34
C SER A 22 -12.13 -10.64 -11.42
N LEU A 23 -11.29 -9.72 -10.90
CA LEU A 23 -11.51 -8.27 -10.98
C LEU A 23 -11.28 -7.70 -12.39
N GLU A 24 -10.42 -8.33 -13.18
CA GLU A 24 -10.13 -7.88 -14.55
C GLU A 24 -11.14 -8.45 -15.55
N SER A 25 -11.61 -9.68 -15.31
CA SER A 25 -12.41 -10.42 -16.28
C SER A 25 -13.85 -9.94 -16.42
N GLY A 26 -14.45 -9.33 -15.39
CA GLY A 26 -15.85 -8.84 -15.48
C GLY A 26 -16.91 -9.93 -15.68
N ASN A 27 -16.54 -11.21 -15.58
CA ASN A 27 -17.38 -12.32 -16.04
C ASN A 27 -18.57 -12.61 -15.11
N ASN A 28 -18.45 -12.30 -13.82
CA ASN A 28 -19.51 -12.54 -12.85
C ASN A 28 -20.39 -11.31 -12.72
N GLN A 29 -21.53 -11.32 -13.41
CA GLN A 29 -22.49 -10.24 -13.41
C GLN A 29 -23.69 -10.62 -12.56
N VAL A 30 -24.10 -9.70 -11.69
CA VAL A 30 -25.16 -9.91 -10.70
C VAL A 30 -26.14 -8.76 -10.81
N GLN A 31 -27.43 -9.07 -10.91
CA GLN A 31 -28.48 -8.07 -10.79
C GLN A 31 -28.92 -7.97 -9.34
N ALA A 32 -28.89 -6.76 -8.78
CA ALA A 32 -29.50 -6.44 -7.50
C ALA A 32 -30.93 -5.95 -7.73
N LYS A 33 -31.89 -6.54 -7.01
CA LYS A 33 -33.30 -6.14 -6.99
C LYS A 33 -33.73 -5.85 -5.56
N LYS A 34 -34.34 -4.70 -5.31
CA LYS A 34 -34.84 -4.39 -3.97
C LYS A 34 -36.10 -5.20 -3.69
N ILE A 35 -36.13 -5.93 -2.57
CA ILE A 35 -37.34 -6.63 -2.10
C ILE A 35 -38.10 -5.72 -1.14
N ASP A 36 -37.40 -5.17 -0.14
CA ASP A 36 -37.91 -4.23 0.86
C ASP A 36 -36.78 -3.29 1.31
N ASP A 37 -37.03 -2.41 2.28
CA ASP A 37 -36.03 -1.43 2.77
C ASP A 37 -34.76 -2.05 3.38
N THR A 38 -34.82 -3.34 3.74
CA THR A 38 -33.72 -4.07 4.40
C THR A 38 -33.21 -5.26 3.61
N LYS A 39 -33.83 -5.57 2.47
CA LYS A 39 -33.55 -6.78 1.69
C LYS A 39 -33.34 -6.47 0.23
N ILE A 40 -32.24 -7.01 -0.27
CA ILE A 40 -31.87 -6.99 -1.67
C ILE A 40 -31.70 -8.45 -2.11
N LEU A 41 -32.33 -8.80 -3.23
CA LEU A 41 -32.08 -10.05 -3.93
C LEU A 41 -30.90 -9.85 -4.89
N LEU A 42 -29.94 -10.75 -4.83
CA LEU A 42 -28.84 -10.82 -5.79
C LEU A 42 -29.05 -12.02 -6.70
N GLU A 43 -29.23 -11.75 -7.99
CA GLU A 43 -29.48 -12.75 -9.02
C GLU A 43 -28.32 -12.77 -10.01
N LEU A 44 -27.53 -13.85 -10.01
CA LEU A 44 -26.45 -14.02 -10.98
C LEU A 44 -27.03 -14.10 -12.39
N GLN A 45 -26.65 -13.16 -13.24
CA GLN A 45 -27.01 -13.14 -14.67
C GLN A 45 -25.98 -13.93 -15.50
N ASN A 46 -24.72 -13.92 -15.07
CA ASN A 46 -23.64 -14.66 -15.69
C ASN A 46 -22.66 -15.20 -14.64
N GLY A 47 -22.14 -16.39 -14.86
CA GLY A 47 -21.22 -17.08 -13.94
C GLY A 47 -21.91 -17.97 -12.90
N SER A 48 -21.18 -18.28 -11.83
CA SER A 48 -21.65 -19.10 -10.72
C SER A 48 -21.19 -18.51 -9.38
N PHE A 49 -21.91 -18.81 -8.30
CA PHE A 49 -21.52 -18.32 -6.98
C PHE A 49 -20.17 -18.93 -6.56
N ASN A 50 -19.11 -18.13 -6.62
CA ASN A 50 -17.80 -18.47 -6.10
C ASN A 50 -17.35 -17.44 -5.05
N PRO A 51 -17.26 -17.80 -3.76
CA PRO A 51 -16.93 -16.87 -2.67
C PRO A 51 -15.47 -16.34 -2.74
N GLN A 52 -14.71 -16.72 -3.76
CA GLN A 52 -13.33 -16.30 -3.97
C GLN A 52 -13.15 -15.33 -5.15
N GLU A 53 -14.24 -14.98 -5.83
CA GLU A 53 -14.21 -14.11 -7.00
C GLU A 53 -14.92 -12.78 -6.73
N ALA A 54 -14.54 -11.76 -7.47
CA ALA A 54 -15.26 -10.50 -7.52
C ALA A 54 -16.55 -10.66 -8.33
N TRP A 55 -17.61 -9.99 -7.90
CA TRP A 55 -18.89 -9.91 -8.59
C TRP A 55 -19.25 -8.47 -8.90
N PHE A 56 -19.62 -8.24 -10.15
CA PHE A 56 -20.05 -6.94 -10.67
C PHE A 56 -21.56 -6.86 -10.54
N VAL A 57 -22.01 -6.04 -9.60
CA VAL A 57 -23.41 -5.92 -9.23
C VAL A 57 -24.00 -4.68 -9.90
N ARG A 58 -25.12 -4.81 -10.60
CA ARG A 58 -25.89 -3.69 -11.13
C ARG A 58 -27.27 -3.66 -10.47
N ASP A 59 -27.70 -2.50 -10.00
CA ASP A 59 -29.05 -2.33 -9.44
C ASP A 59 -30.10 -1.94 -10.50
N GLU A 60 -31.34 -1.72 -10.07
CA GLU A 60 -32.47 -1.36 -10.94
C GLU A 60 -32.33 0.07 -11.50
N GLU A 61 -31.55 0.93 -10.84
CA GLU A 61 -31.23 2.30 -11.27
C GLU A 61 -30.00 2.36 -12.18
N HIS A 62 -29.47 1.20 -12.58
CA HIS A 62 -28.25 1.05 -13.40
C HIS A 62 -26.98 1.54 -12.70
N GLN A 63 -26.98 1.65 -11.37
CA GLN A 63 -25.77 1.91 -10.60
C GLN A 63 -24.95 0.62 -10.48
N GLU A 64 -23.63 0.75 -10.56
CA GLU A 64 -22.70 -0.36 -10.59
C GLU A 64 -21.87 -0.42 -9.31
N TYR A 65 -21.74 -1.62 -8.76
CA TYR A 65 -21.01 -1.93 -7.54
C TYR A 65 -20.13 -3.16 -7.77
N VAL A 66 -19.11 -3.32 -6.93
CA VAL A 66 -18.29 -4.52 -6.93
C VAL A 66 -18.35 -5.14 -5.54
N MET A 67 -18.73 -6.41 -5.49
CA MET A 67 -18.61 -7.22 -4.28
C MET A 67 -17.34 -8.03 -4.38
N ILE A 68 -16.51 -7.98 -3.34
CA ILE A 68 -15.26 -8.73 -3.27
C ILE A 68 -15.15 -9.47 -1.94
N PRO A 69 -14.43 -10.61 -1.90
CA PRO A 69 -14.08 -11.26 -0.65
C PRO A 69 -13.27 -10.31 0.24
N GLU A 70 -13.54 -10.29 1.54
CA GLU A 70 -12.84 -9.42 2.50
C GLU A 70 -11.31 -9.64 2.46
N ALA A 71 -10.87 -10.89 2.29
CA ALA A 71 -9.46 -11.23 2.15
C ALA A 71 -8.83 -10.55 0.92
N LEU A 72 -9.55 -10.47 -0.20
CA LEU A 72 -9.08 -9.81 -1.41
C LEU A 72 -8.95 -8.29 -1.19
N LEU A 73 -9.95 -7.66 -0.56
CA LEU A 73 -9.88 -6.23 -0.21
C LEU A 73 -8.65 -5.93 0.67
N LYS A 74 -8.44 -6.73 1.72
CA LYS A 74 -7.27 -6.57 2.62
C LYS A 74 -5.96 -6.70 1.84
N ASN A 75 -5.85 -7.68 0.95
CA ASN A 75 -4.65 -7.87 0.13
C ASN A 75 -4.43 -6.68 -0.82
N ILE A 76 -5.47 -6.15 -1.45
CA ILE A 76 -5.36 -4.96 -2.32
C ILE A 76 -4.82 -3.77 -1.52
N VAL A 77 -5.39 -3.49 -0.34
CA VAL A 77 -4.96 -2.38 0.52
C VAL A 77 -3.49 -2.57 0.95
N GLN A 78 -3.09 -3.79 1.32
CA GLN A 78 -1.70 -4.10 1.68
C GLN A 78 -0.73 -3.91 0.51
N THR A 79 -1.09 -4.36 -0.68
CA THR A 79 -0.27 -4.21 -1.89
C THR A 79 -0.09 -2.73 -2.25
N ILE A 80 -1.17 -1.93 -2.20
CA ILE A 80 -1.11 -0.48 -2.46
C ILE A 80 -0.19 0.20 -1.44
N ARG A 81 -0.33 -0.14 -0.15
CA ARG A 81 0.53 0.42 0.90
C ARG A 81 1.99 0.06 0.68
N LYS A 82 2.28 -1.22 0.39
CA LYS A 82 3.65 -1.66 0.12
C LYS A 82 4.25 -0.93 -1.08
N ALA A 83 3.50 -0.82 -2.18
CA ALA A 83 3.96 -0.09 -3.36
C ALA A 83 4.23 1.39 -3.06
N HIS A 84 3.43 2.02 -2.19
CA HIS A 84 3.69 3.38 -1.72
C HIS A 84 4.98 3.47 -0.90
N GLU A 85 5.21 2.55 0.04
CA GLU A 85 6.43 2.51 0.86
C GLU A 85 7.69 2.23 0.01
N ASP A 86 7.61 1.29 -0.93
CA ASP A 86 8.69 0.97 -1.88
C ASP A 86 9.03 2.19 -2.75
N LYS A 87 8.02 2.88 -3.28
CA LYS A 87 8.21 4.12 -4.04
C LYS A 87 8.90 5.20 -3.20
N LEU A 88 8.42 5.42 -1.98
CA LEU A 88 8.97 6.43 -1.08
C LEU A 88 10.44 6.14 -0.73
N ARG A 89 10.78 4.87 -0.54
CA ARG A 89 12.16 4.44 -0.32
C ARG A 89 13.05 4.76 -1.53
N VAL A 90 12.61 4.47 -2.75
CA VAL A 90 13.38 4.79 -3.97
C VAL A 90 13.57 6.30 -4.14
N GLU A 91 12.53 7.09 -3.88
CA GLU A 91 12.62 8.55 -3.91
C GLU A 91 13.61 9.08 -2.86
N LEU A 92 13.59 8.50 -1.65
CA LEU A 92 14.53 8.84 -0.59
C LEU A 92 15.98 8.45 -0.92
N GLU A 93 16.21 7.26 -1.47
CA GLU A 93 17.53 6.80 -1.94
C GLU A 93 18.11 7.77 -2.98
N ARG A 94 17.29 8.14 -3.97
CA ARG A 94 17.67 9.11 -4.99
C ARG A 94 18.04 10.47 -4.39
N ASP A 95 17.19 11.00 -3.50
CA ASP A 95 17.37 12.35 -2.97
C ASP A 95 18.52 12.41 -1.94
N ILE A 96 18.80 11.33 -1.21
CA ILE A 96 20.03 11.22 -0.39
C ILE A 96 21.27 11.30 -1.28
N ALA A 97 21.30 10.54 -2.38
CA ALA A 97 22.45 10.52 -3.29
C ALA A 97 22.74 11.90 -3.90
N THR A 98 21.72 12.70 -4.20
CA THR A 98 21.90 14.08 -4.73
C THR A 98 22.46 15.05 -3.69
N HIS A 99 22.32 14.76 -2.40
CA HIS A 99 22.82 15.61 -1.31
C HIS A 99 24.26 15.32 -0.88
N THR A 100 24.97 14.44 -1.61
CA THR A 100 26.38 14.09 -1.38
C THR A 100 26.62 13.56 0.04
N PRO A 101 26.12 12.35 0.36
CA PRO A 101 26.33 11.75 1.67
C PRO A 101 27.81 11.36 1.85
N ILE A 102 28.33 11.44 3.08
CA ILE A 102 29.66 10.93 3.41
C ILE A 102 29.64 9.40 3.42
N ASP A 103 28.66 8.82 4.10
CA ASP A 103 28.33 7.40 4.08
C ASP A 103 26.84 7.25 3.79
N PHE A 104 26.52 6.61 2.66
CA PHE A 104 25.15 6.45 2.20
C PHE A 104 24.31 5.59 3.14
N GLU A 105 24.89 4.50 3.66
CA GLU A 105 24.16 3.54 4.50
C GLU A 105 23.84 4.16 5.86
N ASP A 106 24.78 4.93 6.43
CA ASP A 106 24.55 5.66 7.68
C ASP A 106 23.42 6.70 7.52
N VAL A 107 23.46 7.48 6.43
CA VAL A 107 22.40 8.45 6.14
C VAL A 107 21.06 7.74 5.95
N MET A 108 21.03 6.63 5.22
CA MET A 108 19.82 5.84 5.00
C MET A 108 19.25 5.28 6.31
N ALA A 109 20.10 4.81 7.22
CA ALA A 109 19.67 4.31 8.51
C ALA A 109 19.01 5.41 9.36
N VAL A 110 19.62 6.61 9.41
CA VAL A 110 19.06 7.76 10.13
C VAL A 110 17.78 8.26 9.47
N ALA A 111 17.78 8.36 8.13
CA ALA A 111 16.63 8.76 7.34
C ALA A 111 15.44 7.82 7.57
N THR A 112 15.67 6.49 7.50
CA THR A 112 14.65 5.47 7.74
C THR A 112 14.09 5.58 9.16
N LYS A 113 14.97 5.70 10.17
CA LYS A 113 14.53 5.85 11.57
C LYS A 113 13.66 7.10 11.77
N LYS A 114 14.03 8.22 11.14
CA LYS A 114 13.25 9.47 11.19
C LYS A 114 11.94 9.33 10.42
N LEU A 115 11.94 8.62 9.28
CA LEU A 115 10.76 8.34 8.48
C LEU A 115 9.71 7.55 9.27
N GLU A 116 10.15 6.52 9.99
CA GLU A 116 9.29 5.69 10.86
C GLU A 116 8.61 6.50 11.97
N SER A 117 9.18 7.62 12.40
CA SER A 117 8.54 8.50 13.39
C SER A 117 7.27 9.19 12.87
N PHE A 118 7.07 9.25 11.55
CA PHE A 118 5.85 9.78 10.93
C PHE A 118 4.77 8.73 10.71
N ARG A 119 5.03 7.46 11.04
CA ARG A 119 4.08 6.37 10.84
C ARG A 119 2.83 6.60 11.70
N LYS A 120 1.67 6.56 11.06
CA LYS A 120 0.38 6.73 11.72
C LYS A 120 -0.02 5.46 12.48
N SER A 121 -1.05 5.56 13.33
CA SER A 121 -1.60 4.44 14.10
C SER A 121 -2.18 3.32 13.23
N ASP A 122 -2.65 3.64 12.02
CA ASP A 122 -3.07 2.66 11.00
C ASP A 122 -1.87 1.98 10.28
N GLY A 123 -0.66 2.38 10.66
CA GLY A 123 0.60 1.95 10.09
C GLY A 123 0.97 2.65 8.78
N SER A 124 0.14 3.48 8.17
CA SER A 124 0.50 4.18 6.92
C SER A 124 1.56 5.26 7.14
N LEU A 125 2.42 5.46 6.14
CA LEU A 125 3.28 6.64 6.06
C LEU A 125 2.52 7.77 5.36
N PRO A 126 2.67 9.03 5.81
CA PRO A 126 2.11 10.17 5.11
C PRO A 126 2.84 10.41 3.79
N ARG A 127 2.22 11.17 2.89
CA ARG A 127 2.90 11.69 1.72
C ARG A 127 4.01 12.64 2.18
N ILE A 128 5.25 12.31 1.85
CA ILE A 128 6.44 13.07 2.23
C ILE A 128 7.11 13.55 0.94
N ASP A 129 7.51 14.83 0.94
CA ASP A 129 8.44 15.33 -0.06
C ASP A 129 9.86 14.94 0.37
N THR A 130 10.41 13.92 -0.27
CA THR A 130 11.71 13.32 0.08
C THR A 130 12.86 14.31 -0.07
N TYR A 131 12.77 15.24 -1.01
CA TYR A 131 13.82 16.24 -1.22
C TYR A 131 13.92 17.19 -0.01
N SER A 132 12.80 17.85 0.34
CA SER A 132 12.73 18.72 1.53
C SER A 132 13.05 17.97 2.82
N PHE A 133 12.67 16.69 2.90
CA PHE A 133 12.99 15.83 4.02
C PHE A 133 14.51 15.61 4.18
N VAL A 134 15.23 15.33 3.07
CA VAL A 134 16.69 15.17 3.09
C VAL A 134 17.39 16.51 3.35
N GLU A 135 16.89 17.63 2.83
CA GLU A 135 17.43 18.96 3.18
C GLU A 135 17.34 19.22 4.69
N GLN A 136 16.22 18.87 5.32
CA GLN A 136 16.09 18.98 6.77
C GLN A 136 17.00 17.99 7.49
N LEU A 137 17.16 16.77 6.97
CA LEU A 137 18.08 15.78 7.53
C LEU A 137 19.53 16.27 7.52
N LYS A 138 19.97 16.94 6.44
CA LYS A 138 21.29 17.56 6.33
C LYS A 138 21.50 18.68 7.34
N LYS A 139 20.46 19.45 7.65
CA LYS A 139 20.50 20.48 8.71
C LYS A 139 20.60 19.88 10.11
N ASP A 140 19.86 18.80 10.37
CA ASP A 140 19.83 18.14 11.67
C ASP A 140 21.11 17.32 11.94
N TYR A 141 21.71 16.75 10.90
CA TYR A 141 22.89 15.89 10.97
C TYR A 141 23.95 16.29 9.91
N PRO A 142 24.54 17.49 10.04
CA PRO A 142 25.49 18.00 9.03
C PRO A 142 26.73 17.12 8.88
N ASN A 143 27.10 16.37 9.92
CA ASN A 143 28.23 15.44 9.92
C ASN A 143 28.04 14.20 9.02
N LEU A 144 26.82 13.97 8.50
CA LEU A 144 26.53 12.85 7.61
C LEU A 144 26.65 13.22 6.12
N PHE A 145 26.76 14.52 5.82
CA PHE A 145 26.79 15.02 4.45
C PHE A 145 28.05 15.82 4.20
N PHE A 146 28.51 15.80 2.96
CA PHE A 146 29.65 16.61 2.58
C PHE A 146 29.24 18.08 2.46
N ASP A 147 30.04 18.96 3.06
CA ASP A 147 29.94 20.41 2.92
C ASP A 147 31.07 20.91 2.00
N ILE A 148 30.69 21.16 0.74
CA ILE A 148 31.60 21.63 -0.30
C ILE A 148 32.12 23.03 0.03
N ASP A 149 31.28 23.89 0.61
CA ASP A 149 31.64 25.27 0.92
C ASP A 149 32.65 25.31 2.07
N ASP A 150 32.45 24.51 3.12
CA ASP A 150 33.40 24.37 4.22
C ASP A 150 34.73 23.78 3.75
N TYR A 151 34.70 22.79 2.85
CA TYR A 151 35.92 22.21 2.26
C TYR A 151 36.76 23.26 1.52
N PHE A 152 36.15 24.08 0.66
CA PHE A 152 36.87 25.13 -0.06
C PHE A 152 37.34 26.29 0.83
N ARG A 153 36.58 26.64 1.87
CA ARG A 153 37.01 27.64 2.87
C ARG A 153 38.24 27.17 3.63
N LYS A 154 38.27 25.91 4.06
CA LYS A 154 39.43 25.31 4.72
C LYS A 154 40.65 25.34 3.81
N GLN A 155 40.53 24.92 2.54
CA GLN A 155 41.67 24.97 1.60
C GLN A 155 42.25 26.37 1.40
N LYS A 156 41.41 27.42 1.35
CA LYS A 156 41.89 28.81 1.24
C LYS A 156 42.57 29.34 2.51
N SER A 157 42.33 28.75 3.67
CA SER A 157 42.95 29.16 4.94
C SER A 157 44.33 28.54 5.19
N PHE A 158 44.69 27.49 4.44
CA PHE A 158 45.98 26.79 4.53
C PHE A 158 47.00 27.24 3.47
N ASN A 159 46.62 28.14 2.56
CA ASN A 159 47.48 28.81 1.57
C ASN A 159 47.62 30.30 1.93
#